data_AF-C0PM59-F1
#
_entry.id   AF-C0PM59-F1
#
_cell.length_a   1.000
_cell.length_b   1.000
_cell.length_c   1.000
_cell.angle_alpha   90.00
_cell.angle_beta   90.00
_cell.angle_gamma   90.00
#
_symmetry.space_group_name_H-M   'P 1'
#
loop_
_entity.id
_entity.type
_entity.pdbx_description
1 polymer ?
#
loop_
_entity_poly.entity_id
_entity_poly.type
_entity_poly.pdbx_seq_one_letter_code
_entity_poly.pdbx_strand_id
1 'polypeptide(L)'
;MATSDKKTRGYVPWNDEMDKVLLDTFVDYYNKGDRCQNGWKSHVYTAAVKNVCEKCNVTITKENISSRSKTFDKHYNIINGLLSTSGFGWDWEKNKLKVDSDTVWDEYVERNKEAKGYRHKVVKFWDLLSLVYNKDQANGEGAKTAAESSKEMAKENDTGGKDAPYSVSSSSSLKRQRSDDSFNSIWCDKFDMLTSSLKDDGPKLPSSAEVLAALQEVEGLDEDTELELYDILTSNARKFESMMALPMERRKRWLMMQLRK
;
A
#
# COMPACT_ATOMS: atom_id res chain seq x y z
N MET A 1 -31.07 24.02 -13.59
CA MET A 1 -30.66 23.55 -12.24
C MET A 1 -29.88 22.26 -12.44
N ALA A 2 -28.54 22.31 -12.31
CA ALA A 2 -27.70 21.13 -12.44
C ALA A 2 -27.73 20.37 -11.11
N THR A 3 -28.23 19.14 -11.14
CA THR A 3 -28.16 18.22 -10.01
C THR A 3 -26.72 17.77 -9.84
N SER A 4 -26.07 18.25 -8.78
CA SER A 4 -24.80 17.73 -8.31
C SER A 4 -24.96 16.24 -8.00
N ASP A 5 -24.37 15.40 -8.84
CA ASP A 5 -24.24 13.97 -8.59
C ASP A 5 -23.25 13.79 -7.44
N LYS A 6 -23.79 13.71 -6.21
CA LYS A 6 -22.99 13.32 -5.05
C LYS A 6 -22.58 11.87 -5.28
N LYS A 7 -21.35 11.67 -5.75
CA LYS A 7 -20.66 10.37 -5.76
C LYS A 7 -20.68 9.84 -4.33
N THR A 8 -21.70 9.05 -4.01
CA THR A 8 -21.77 8.28 -2.78
C THR A 8 -20.53 7.41 -2.78
N ARG A 9 -19.53 7.74 -1.96
CA ARG A 9 -18.43 6.83 -1.63
C ARG A 9 -19.10 5.61 -1.00
N GLY A 10 -19.44 4.63 -1.82
CA GLY A 10 -20.15 3.43 -1.40
C GLY A 10 -19.35 2.77 -0.28
N TYR A 11 -19.91 2.78 0.93
CA TYR A 11 -19.38 2.00 2.02
C TYR A 11 -19.48 0.53 1.62
N VAL A 12 -18.34 -0.14 1.49
CA VAL A 12 -18.30 -1.57 1.16
C VAL A 12 -18.18 -2.35 2.47
N PRO A 13 -19.22 -3.11 2.88
CA PRO A 13 -19.11 -3.97 4.04
C PRO A 13 -18.16 -5.12 3.73
N TRP A 14 -17.07 -5.22 4.48
CA TRP A 14 -16.11 -6.31 4.35
C TRP A 14 -16.61 -7.56 5.06
N ASN A 15 -16.52 -8.70 4.37
CA ASN A 15 -16.80 -10.01 4.93
C ASN A 15 -15.50 -10.84 5.02
N ASP A 16 -15.60 -12.02 5.64
CA ASP A 16 -14.43 -12.87 5.89
C ASP A 16 -13.80 -13.41 4.60
N GLU A 17 -14.59 -13.63 3.56
CA GLU A 17 -14.08 -14.12 2.27
C GLU A 17 -13.25 -13.06 1.56
N MET A 18 -13.75 -11.82 1.53
CA MET A 18 -13.01 -10.67 0.98
C MET A 18 -11.72 -10.41 1.76
N ASP A 19 -11.77 -10.47 3.10
CA ASP A 19 -10.59 -10.33 3.95
C ASP A 19 -9.56 -11.41 3.65
N LYS A 20 -10.01 -12.66 3.53
CA LYS A 20 -9.13 -13.79 3.20
C LYS A 20 -8.47 -13.59 1.83
N VAL A 21 -9.24 -13.27 0.79
CA VAL A 21 -8.69 -13.04 -0.56
C VAL A 21 -7.70 -11.88 -0.58
N LEU A 22 -7.98 -10.82 0.16
CA LEU A 22 -7.07 -9.68 0.29
C LEU A 22 -5.76 -10.09 1.00
N LEU A 23 -5.86 -10.79 2.13
CA LEU A 23 -4.70 -11.24 2.89
C LEU A 23 -3.87 -12.27 2.11
N ASP A 24 -4.50 -13.24 1.45
CA ASP A 24 -3.81 -14.20 0.57
C ASP A 24 -3.02 -13.46 -0.53
N THR A 25 -3.63 -12.45 -1.15
CA THR A 25 -2.94 -11.63 -2.16
C THR A 25 -1.74 -10.91 -1.57
N PHE A 26 -1.87 -10.34 -0.37
CA PHE A 26 -0.75 -9.68 0.31
C PHE A 26 0.35 -10.67 0.70
N VAL A 27 0.03 -11.89 1.13
CA VAL A 27 1.00 -12.94 1.43
C VAL A 27 1.77 -13.36 0.17
N ASP A 28 1.09 -13.54 -0.96
CA ASP A 28 1.75 -13.88 -2.22
C ASP A 28 2.80 -12.84 -2.64
N TYR A 29 2.47 -11.56 -2.49
CA TYR A 29 3.40 -10.45 -2.80
C TYR A 29 4.44 -10.23 -1.70
N TYR A 30 4.13 -10.57 -0.45
CA TYR A 30 5.11 -10.61 0.64
C TYR A 30 6.24 -11.59 0.29
N ASN A 31 5.86 -12.82 -0.09
CA ASN A 31 6.81 -13.88 -0.44
C ASN A 31 7.63 -13.57 -1.70
N LYS A 32 7.13 -12.70 -2.58
CA LYS A 32 7.84 -12.21 -3.78
C LYS A 32 8.79 -11.03 -3.49
N GLY A 33 8.86 -10.54 -2.24
CA GLY A 33 9.68 -9.38 -1.88
C GLY A 33 9.14 -8.04 -2.39
N ASP A 34 7.86 -7.96 -2.73
CA ASP A 34 7.24 -6.75 -3.27
C ASP A 34 6.77 -5.75 -2.20
N ARG A 35 7.24 -5.95 -0.96
CA ARG A 35 7.03 -5.02 0.16
C ARG A 35 7.97 -3.82 0.04
N CYS A 36 7.43 -2.62 0.20
CA CYS A 36 8.21 -1.40 0.35
C CYS A 36 8.43 -1.08 1.83
N GLN A 37 9.45 -0.26 2.12
CA GLN A 37 9.72 0.30 3.46
C GLN A 37 8.46 0.92 4.10
N ASN A 38 7.59 1.51 3.27
CA ASN A 38 6.41 2.27 3.72
C ASN A 38 5.07 1.66 3.22
N GLY A 39 4.99 0.34 3.02
CA GLY A 39 3.74 -0.33 2.63
C GLY A 39 3.87 -1.13 1.32
N TRP A 40 2.80 -1.16 0.53
CA TRP A 40 2.75 -1.96 -0.71
C TRP A 40 3.01 -1.13 -1.96
N LYS A 41 3.61 -1.75 -2.99
CA LYS A 41 3.74 -1.15 -4.33
C LYS A 41 2.37 -0.99 -4.99
N SER A 42 2.24 0.00 -5.89
CA SER A 42 0.95 0.30 -6.56
C SER A 42 0.37 -0.90 -7.32
N HIS A 43 1.21 -1.75 -7.93
CA HIS A 43 0.74 -2.95 -8.65
C HIS A 43 0.13 -4.00 -7.72
N VAL A 44 0.58 -4.08 -6.47
CA VAL A 44 0.01 -4.99 -5.45
C VAL A 44 -1.42 -4.56 -5.14
N TYR A 45 -1.68 -3.26 -4.99
CA TYR A 45 -3.04 -2.75 -4.82
C TYR A 45 -3.92 -3.01 -6.05
N THR A 46 -3.37 -2.87 -7.27
CA THR A 46 -4.10 -3.22 -8.49
C THR A 46 -4.46 -4.70 -8.53
N ALA A 47 -3.52 -5.59 -8.17
CA ALA A 47 -3.74 -7.03 -8.11
C ALA A 47 -4.77 -7.40 -7.02
N ALA A 48 -4.69 -6.77 -5.85
CA ALA A 48 -5.66 -6.96 -4.77
C ALA A 48 -7.08 -6.57 -5.18
N VAL A 49 -7.25 -5.42 -5.85
CA VAL A 49 -8.55 -5.02 -6.42
C VAL A 49 -9.05 -6.08 -7.39
N LYS A 50 -8.23 -6.47 -8.37
CA LYS A 50 -8.58 -7.50 -9.35
C LYS A 50 -9.03 -8.80 -8.68
N ASN A 51 -8.21 -9.32 -7.76
CA ASN A 51 -8.47 -10.61 -7.11
C ASN A 51 -9.75 -10.60 -6.27
N VAL A 52 -9.99 -9.54 -5.48
CA VAL A 52 -11.20 -9.45 -4.66
C VAL A 52 -12.44 -9.25 -5.55
N CYS A 53 -12.34 -8.43 -6.61
CA CYS A 53 -13.45 -8.26 -7.55
C CYS A 53 -13.83 -9.58 -8.23
N GLU A 54 -12.84 -10.32 -8.74
CA GLU A 54 -13.06 -11.58 -9.47
C GLU A 54 -13.54 -12.71 -8.56
N LYS A 55 -12.94 -12.87 -7.38
CA LYS A 55 -13.24 -14.00 -6.48
C LYS A 55 -14.49 -13.79 -5.64
N CYS A 56 -14.75 -12.55 -5.21
CA CYS A 56 -15.88 -12.24 -4.33
C CYS A 56 -17.06 -11.62 -5.08
N ASN A 57 -16.95 -11.40 -6.40
CA ASN A 57 -17.98 -10.80 -7.24
C ASN A 57 -18.49 -9.44 -6.71
N VAL A 58 -17.55 -8.57 -6.35
CA VAL A 58 -17.81 -7.23 -5.80
C VAL A 58 -17.09 -6.16 -6.60
N THR A 59 -17.61 -4.94 -6.60
CA THR A 59 -16.91 -3.79 -7.17
C THR A 59 -16.26 -2.99 -6.06
N ILE A 60 -14.92 -2.96 -6.04
CA ILE A 60 -14.14 -2.20 -5.07
C ILE A 60 -13.04 -1.38 -5.74
N THR A 61 -12.59 -0.31 -5.08
CA THR A 61 -11.51 0.53 -5.58
C THR A 61 -10.22 0.31 -4.77
N LYS A 62 -9.12 0.91 -5.24
CA LYS A 62 -7.86 0.95 -4.49
C LYS A 62 -8.01 1.63 -3.12
N GLU A 63 -8.93 2.59 -3.01
CA GLU A 63 -9.22 3.30 -1.74
C GLU A 63 -9.90 2.37 -0.74
N ASN A 64 -10.79 1.47 -1.19
CA ASN A 64 -11.38 0.43 -0.34
C ASN A 64 -10.30 -0.52 0.19
N ILE A 65 -9.39 -1.00 -0.68
CA ILE A 65 -8.27 -1.86 -0.28
C ILE A 65 -7.38 -1.13 0.74
N SER A 66 -7.00 0.11 0.44
CA SER A 66 -6.13 0.92 1.33
C SER A 66 -6.79 1.10 2.70
N SER A 67 -8.07 1.45 2.73
CA SER A 67 -8.83 1.61 3.98
C SER A 67 -8.89 0.31 4.79
N ARG A 68 -9.10 -0.83 4.12
CA ARG A 68 -9.10 -2.13 4.80
C ARG A 68 -7.73 -2.52 5.31
N SER A 69 -6.69 -2.27 4.51
CA SER A 69 -5.28 -2.50 4.89
C SER A 69 -4.88 -1.71 6.14
N LYS A 70 -5.37 -0.47 6.30
CA LYS A 70 -5.20 0.31 7.54
C LYS A 70 -5.89 -0.33 8.74
N THR A 71 -7.04 -0.95 8.53
CA THR A 71 -7.77 -1.67 9.59
C THR A 71 -6.98 -2.89 10.07
N PHE A 72 -6.40 -3.64 9.13
CA PHE A 72 -5.51 -4.77 9.43
C PHE A 72 -4.24 -4.34 10.17
N ASP A 73 -3.58 -3.27 9.75
CA ASP A 73 -2.43 -2.71 10.47
C ASP A 73 -2.79 -2.34 11.91
N LYS A 74 -3.95 -1.70 12.12
CA LYS A 74 -4.44 -1.38 13.46
C LYS A 74 -4.70 -2.63 14.31
N HIS A 75 -5.33 -3.67 13.73
CA HIS A 75 -5.55 -4.95 14.42
C HIS A 75 -4.21 -5.58 14.84
N TYR A 76 -3.27 -5.67 13.90
CA TYR A 76 -1.94 -6.20 14.15
C TYR A 76 -1.24 -5.46 15.28
N ASN A 77 -1.11 -4.13 15.20
CA ASN A 77 -0.34 -3.36 16.17
C ASN A 77 -0.92 -3.48 17.60
N ILE A 78 -2.25 -3.46 17.74
CA ILE A 78 -2.90 -3.57 19.05
C ILE A 78 -2.74 -4.98 19.63
N ILE A 79 -3.05 -6.02 18.85
CA ILE A 79 -2.97 -7.40 19.30
C ILE A 79 -1.51 -7.80 19.57
N ASN A 80 -0.57 -7.42 18.70
CA ASN A 80 0.84 -7.71 18.91
C ASN A 80 1.38 -7.06 20.20
N GLY A 81 0.96 -5.83 20.51
CA GLY A 81 1.29 -5.18 21.78
C GLY A 81 0.75 -5.93 23.01
N LEU A 82 -0.49 -6.42 22.93
CA LEU A 82 -1.09 -7.25 23.97
C LEU A 82 -0.31 -8.55 24.14
N LEU A 83 -0.06 -9.29 23.05
CA LEU A 83 0.67 -10.56 23.06
C LEU A 83 2.14 -10.44 23.48
N SER A 84 2.72 -9.24 23.36
CA SER A 84 4.07 -8.94 23.87
C SER A 84 4.11 -8.67 25.38
N THR A 85 2.95 -8.71 26.05
CA THR A 85 2.82 -8.46 27.50
C THR A 85 2.46 -9.75 28.23
N SER A 86 3.09 -10.00 29.38
CA SER A 86 2.75 -11.16 30.22
C SER A 86 1.28 -11.12 30.64
N GLY A 87 0.63 -12.28 30.69
CA GLY A 87 -0.78 -12.41 31.06
C GLY A 87 -1.77 -12.34 29.89
N PHE A 88 -1.24 -12.24 28.66
CA PHE A 88 -2.01 -12.25 27.42
C PHE A 88 -1.57 -13.39 26.52
N GLY A 89 -2.54 -14.00 25.85
CA GLY A 89 -2.32 -15.02 24.84
C GLY A 89 -3.35 -14.94 23.73
N TRP A 90 -3.22 -15.80 22.73
CA TRP A 90 -4.15 -15.89 21.61
C TRP A 90 -4.93 -17.22 21.68
N ASP A 91 -6.26 -17.16 21.62
CA ASP A 91 -7.13 -18.33 21.46
C ASP A 91 -7.31 -18.56 19.95
N TRP A 92 -6.54 -19.52 19.41
CA TRP A 92 -6.55 -19.87 17.98
C TRP A 92 -7.86 -20.48 17.51
N GLU A 93 -8.61 -21.15 18.38
CA GLU A 93 -9.90 -21.75 18.03
C GLU A 93 -10.98 -20.67 17.90
N LYS A 94 -11.00 -19.72 18.85
CA LYS A 94 -12.00 -18.64 18.89
C LYS A 94 -11.58 -17.37 18.15
N ASN A 95 -10.36 -17.31 17.65
CA ASN A 95 -9.77 -16.15 16.97
C ASN A 95 -9.89 -14.86 17.80
N LYS A 96 -9.55 -14.93 19.08
CA LYS A 96 -9.65 -13.78 20.01
C LYS A 96 -8.57 -13.84 21.09
N LEU A 97 -8.46 -12.76 21.85
CA LEU A 97 -7.53 -12.65 22.97
C LEU A 97 -7.92 -13.59 24.12
N LYS A 98 -6.93 -14.27 24.69
CA LYS A 98 -6.99 -14.95 25.97
C LYS A 98 -6.28 -14.08 27.01
N VAL A 99 -6.92 -13.89 28.16
CA VAL A 99 -6.38 -13.06 29.25
C VAL A 99 -6.41 -13.87 30.52
N ASP A 100 -5.34 -13.79 31.32
CA ASP A 100 -5.20 -14.59 32.54
C ASP A 100 -6.11 -14.09 33.68
N SER A 101 -6.33 -12.78 33.79
CA SER A 101 -7.23 -12.20 34.79
C SER A 101 -7.77 -10.82 34.41
N ASP A 102 -8.86 -10.40 35.06
CA ASP A 102 -9.46 -9.07 34.89
C ASP A 102 -8.50 -7.95 35.30
N THR A 103 -7.71 -8.17 36.35
CA THR A 103 -6.70 -7.21 36.83
C THR A 103 -5.65 -6.93 35.76
N VAL A 104 -5.14 -7.98 35.09
CA VAL A 104 -4.17 -7.83 33.99
C VAL A 104 -4.76 -7.03 32.83
N TRP A 105 -6.04 -7.28 32.50
CA TRP A 105 -6.75 -6.53 31.46
C TRP A 105 -6.85 -5.03 31.81
N ASP A 106 -7.34 -4.73 33.01
CA ASP A 106 -7.61 -3.35 33.44
C ASP A 106 -6.32 -2.53 33.51
N GLU A 107 -5.25 -3.09 34.08
CA GLU A 107 -3.93 -2.43 34.13
C GLU A 107 -3.35 -2.14 32.74
N TYR A 108 -3.58 -3.02 31.76
CA TYR A 108 -3.11 -2.80 30.40
C TYR A 108 -3.91 -1.71 29.69
N VAL A 109 -5.25 -1.72 29.80
CA VAL A 109 -6.13 -0.77 29.12
C VAL A 109 -6.02 0.63 29.69
N GLU A 110 -5.76 0.78 30.99
CA GLU A 110 -5.44 2.08 31.60
C GLU A 110 -4.25 2.76 30.90
N ARG A 111 -3.23 1.98 30.54
CA ARG A 111 -2.05 2.46 29.80
C ARG A 111 -2.26 2.51 28.28
N ASN A 112 -3.18 1.72 27.74
CA ASN A 112 -3.40 1.54 26.30
C ASN A 112 -4.89 1.56 25.96
N LYS A 113 -5.50 2.75 26.00
CA LYS A 113 -6.95 2.92 25.84
C LYS A 113 -7.50 2.36 24.52
N GLU A 114 -6.70 2.33 23.45
CA GLU A 114 -7.10 1.78 22.15
C GLU A 114 -7.39 0.26 22.19
N ALA A 115 -6.81 -0.46 23.14
CA ALA A 115 -6.99 -1.90 23.28
C ALA A 115 -8.36 -2.27 23.87
N LYS A 116 -9.09 -1.32 24.48
CA LYS A 116 -10.37 -1.56 25.18
C LYS A 116 -11.37 -2.37 24.35
N GLY A 117 -11.41 -2.16 23.04
CA GLY A 117 -12.31 -2.84 22.12
C GLY A 117 -11.92 -4.27 21.73
N TYR A 118 -10.78 -4.80 22.21
CA TYR A 118 -10.24 -6.09 21.73
C TYR A 118 -10.48 -7.26 22.68
N ARG A 119 -10.94 -7.03 23.92
CA ARG A 119 -11.10 -8.09 24.93
C ARG A 119 -11.90 -9.30 24.44
N HIS A 120 -12.98 -9.01 23.73
CA HIS A 120 -13.92 -10.02 23.22
C HIS A 120 -14.04 -9.97 21.71
N LYS A 121 -13.21 -9.17 21.04
CA LYS A 121 -13.25 -9.02 19.60
C LYS A 121 -12.68 -10.25 18.94
N VAL A 122 -13.42 -10.78 17.97
CA VAL A 122 -12.94 -11.81 17.08
C VAL A 122 -12.19 -11.13 15.94
N VAL A 123 -10.92 -11.50 15.74
CA VAL A 123 -10.10 -11.09 14.59
C VAL A 123 -9.60 -12.35 13.91
N LYS A 124 -10.20 -12.66 12.76
CA LYS A 124 -9.85 -13.84 11.97
C LYS A 124 -8.53 -13.63 11.24
N PHE A 125 -7.94 -14.73 10.78
CA PHE A 125 -6.73 -14.74 9.95
C PHE A 125 -5.52 -14.07 10.64
N TRP A 126 -5.41 -14.27 11.97
CA TRP A 126 -4.33 -13.69 12.77
C TRP A 126 -2.94 -14.16 12.29
N ASP A 127 -2.83 -15.41 11.86
CA ASP A 127 -1.64 -15.97 11.21
C ASP A 127 -1.22 -15.15 9.98
N LEU A 128 -2.14 -14.91 9.04
CA LEU A 128 -1.86 -14.15 7.82
C LEU A 128 -1.56 -12.68 8.13
N LEU A 129 -2.33 -12.09 9.04
CA LEU A 129 -2.11 -10.72 9.51
C LEU A 129 -0.74 -10.57 10.16
N SER A 130 -0.37 -11.51 11.03
CA SER A 130 0.91 -11.49 11.71
C SER A 130 2.06 -11.64 10.73
N LEU A 131 1.97 -12.53 9.75
CA LEU A 131 2.99 -12.70 8.71
C LEU A 131 3.19 -11.41 7.91
N VAL A 132 2.09 -10.83 7.43
CA VAL A 132 2.14 -9.67 6.54
C VAL A 132 2.53 -8.39 7.26
N TYR A 133 2.07 -8.17 8.49
CA TYR A 133 2.26 -6.89 9.18
C TYR A 133 3.39 -6.90 10.20
N ASN A 134 4.07 -8.03 10.40
CA ASN A 134 5.29 -8.07 11.18
C ASN A 134 6.37 -7.16 10.58
N LYS A 135 6.76 -6.13 11.35
CA LYS A 135 7.75 -5.11 10.96
C LYS A 135 9.19 -5.57 11.17
N ASP A 136 9.41 -6.63 11.92
CA ASP A 136 10.74 -7.07 12.37
C ASP A 136 11.39 -8.11 11.43
N GLN A 137 10.68 -8.60 10.40
CA GLN A 137 11.33 -9.25 9.26
C GLN A 137 11.77 -8.20 8.23
N ALA A 138 12.74 -7.36 8.61
CA ALA A 138 13.61 -6.77 7.62
C ALA A 138 14.40 -7.92 6.99
N ASN A 139 14.05 -8.33 5.78
CA ASN A 139 14.91 -9.20 4.98
C ASN A 139 16.19 -8.42 4.63
N GLY A 140 17.15 -8.44 5.56
CA GLY A 140 18.46 -7.84 5.45
C GLY A 140 19.42 -8.63 4.57
N GLU A 141 18.97 -9.58 3.75
CA GLU A 141 19.83 -10.30 2.80
C GLU A 141 20.30 -9.42 1.62
N GLY A 142 19.93 -8.14 1.57
CA GLY A 142 20.34 -7.22 0.49
C GLY A 142 21.23 -6.05 0.92
N ALA A 143 21.53 -5.86 2.21
CA ALA A 143 22.33 -4.72 2.66
C ALA A 143 23.83 -4.98 2.51
N LYS A 144 24.30 -5.14 1.27
CA LYS A 144 25.71 -4.85 0.96
C LYS A 144 25.85 -3.33 0.93
N THR A 145 26.11 -2.75 2.10
CA THR A 145 26.63 -1.39 2.19
C THR A 145 27.94 -1.34 1.41
N ALA A 146 28.11 -0.33 0.54
CA ALA A 146 29.27 -0.15 -0.33
C ALA A 146 30.60 0.15 0.39
N ALA A 147 30.73 -0.23 1.66
CA ALA A 147 31.89 0.05 2.51
C ALA A 147 32.81 -1.17 2.76
N GLU A 148 32.44 -2.38 2.33
CA GLU A 148 33.27 -3.58 2.50
C GLU A 148 33.84 -4.06 1.16
N SER A 149 34.61 -3.21 0.52
CA SER A 149 35.57 -3.61 -0.51
C SER A 149 36.80 -2.71 -0.43
N SER A 150 37.46 -2.70 0.74
CA SER A 150 38.86 -2.29 0.92
C SER A 150 39.26 -2.43 2.40
N LYS A 151 39.82 -3.57 2.76
CA LYS A 151 41.05 -3.72 3.58
C LYS A 151 41.14 -5.15 4.10
N GLU A 152 41.58 -6.02 3.22
CA GLU A 152 42.40 -7.16 3.62
C GLU A 152 43.83 -6.64 3.84
N MET A 153 44.50 -7.22 4.85
CA MET A 153 45.95 -7.29 5.11
C MET A 153 46.52 -6.52 6.33
N ALA A 154 47.15 -7.38 7.16
CA ALA A 154 48.26 -7.18 8.10
C ALA A 154 47.94 -6.70 9.52
N LYS A 155 48.55 -7.23 10.59
CA LYS A 155 49.23 -8.51 10.91
C LYS A 155 49.48 -8.48 12.43
N GLU A 156 49.62 -9.66 13.01
CA GLU A 156 49.92 -10.07 14.40
C GLU A 156 50.87 -9.21 15.27
N ASN A 157 50.56 -9.16 16.57
CA ASN A 157 51.34 -9.64 17.74
C ASN A 157 50.86 -8.90 19.01
N ASP A 158 51.07 -9.30 20.27
CA ASP A 158 51.19 -10.56 21.03
C ASP A 158 51.35 -10.10 22.51
N THR A 159 51.03 -10.99 23.45
CA THR A 159 51.36 -11.05 24.90
C THR A 159 50.46 -10.35 25.95
N GLY A 160 49.72 -11.19 26.69
CA GLY A 160 50.06 -11.48 28.10
C GLY A 160 49.28 -10.81 29.26
N GLY A 161 48.35 -11.57 29.87
CA GLY A 161 48.38 -11.84 31.32
C GLY A 161 47.57 -10.99 32.34
N LYS A 162 46.45 -11.59 32.77
CA LYS A 162 45.93 -11.74 34.17
C LYS A 162 45.15 -10.65 34.94
N ASP A 163 44.13 -11.22 35.60
CA ASP A 163 43.42 -10.87 36.86
C ASP A 163 42.13 -10.02 36.83
N ALA A 164 41.04 -10.68 37.26
CA ALA A 164 39.75 -10.15 37.71
C ALA A 164 39.93 -9.38 39.05
N PRO A 165 38.96 -8.58 39.61
CA PRO A 165 37.53 -8.94 39.69
C PRO A 165 36.49 -7.78 39.70
N TYR A 166 35.21 -8.19 39.62
CA TYR A 166 33.93 -7.53 39.94
C TYR A 166 33.69 -6.04 39.56
N SER A 167 32.62 -5.77 38.79
CA SER A 167 31.53 -4.87 39.22
C SER A 167 30.38 -4.86 38.21
N VAL A 168 29.18 -4.83 38.80
CA VAL A 168 27.85 -4.69 38.19
C VAL A 168 27.80 -3.56 37.16
N SER A 169 27.30 -3.84 35.96
CA SER A 169 26.91 -2.80 35.00
C SER A 169 25.47 -3.04 34.53
N SER A 170 24.62 -2.15 35.03
CA SER A 170 23.21 -1.95 34.68
C SER A 170 23.04 -1.83 33.17
N SER A 171 22.22 -2.71 32.57
CA SER A 171 21.77 -2.52 31.20
C SER A 171 20.82 -1.33 31.12
N SER A 172 21.29 -0.29 30.46
CA SER A 172 20.56 0.91 30.07
C SER A 172 19.37 0.55 29.17
N SER A 173 18.16 0.53 29.74
CA SER A 173 16.91 0.52 28.97
C SER A 173 16.72 1.90 28.33
N LEU A 174 17.12 2.02 27.07
CA LEU A 174 16.79 3.17 26.22
C LEU A 174 15.27 3.21 26.02
N LYS A 175 14.63 4.09 26.79
CA LYS A 175 13.25 4.51 26.65
C LYS A 175 13.05 5.09 25.24
N ARG A 176 12.49 4.30 24.32
CA ARG A 176 12.00 4.81 23.03
C ARG A 176 10.66 5.50 23.26
N GLN A 177 10.73 6.82 23.30
CA GLN A 177 9.61 7.75 23.18
C GLN A 177 8.87 7.46 21.88
N ARG A 178 7.63 6.93 21.99
CA ARG A 178 6.72 6.78 20.85
C ARG A 178 6.09 8.14 20.53
N SER A 179 6.40 8.65 19.35
CA SER A 179 5.72 9.76 18.69
C SER A 179 5.45 9.29 17.25
N ASP A 180 4.47 8.40 17.09
CA ASP A 180 4.12 7.81 15.78
C ASP A 180 2.88 8.47 15.13
N ASP A 181 2.31 9.51 15.77
CA ASP A 181 1.24 10.33 15.17
C ASP A 181 1.73 11.22 14.01
N SER A 182 3.05 11.33 13.82
CA SER A 182 3.63 12.20 12.78
C SER A 182 3.60 11.58 11.38
N PHE A 183 3.70 10.25 11.21
CA PHE A 183 3.91 9.66 9.88
C PHE A 183 2.63 9.42 9.06
N ASN A 184 1.50 9.14 9.70
CA ASN A 184 0.23 8.92 9.01
C ASN A 184 -0.46 10.23 8.60
N SER A 185 -0.26 11.32 9.36
CA SER A 185 -0.67 12.67 8.95
C SER A 185 0.06 13.08 7.68
N ILE A 186 1.40 12.89 7.63
CA ILE A 186 2.21 13.20 6.45
C ILE A 186 1.72 12.47 5.19
N TRP A 187 1.15 11.26 5.30
CA TRP A 187 0.60 10.55 4.13
C TRP A 187 -0.78 11.06 3.71
N CYS A 188 -1.67 11.39 4.65
CA CYS A 188 -2.92 12.09 4.31
C CYS A 188 -2.63 13.47 3.73
N ASP A 189 -1.74 14.24 4.34
CA ASP A 189 -1.36 15.59 3.91
C ASP A 189 -0.62 15.58 2.57
N LYS A 190 0.28 14.60 2.31
CA LYS A 190 0.94 14.46 1.00
C LYS A 190 0.00 13.92 -0.07
N PHE A 191 -0.92 13.03 0.28
CA PHE A 191 -1.93 12.54 -0.67
C PHE A 191 -2.96 13.63 -0.97
N ASP A 192 -3.36 14.45 0.01
CA ASP A 192 -4.25 15.59 -0.16
C ASP A 192 -3.55 16.77 -0.82
N MET A 193 -2.25 16.99 -0.60
CA MET A 193 -1.42 17.94 -1.35
C MET A 193 -1.23 17.46 -2.80
N LEU A 194 -0.98 16.17 -3.02
CA LEU A 194 -0.94 15.57 -4.36
C LEU A 194 -2.32 15.61 -5.04
N THR A 195 -3.41 15.40 -4.30
CA THR A 195 -4.79 15.43 -4.82
C THR A 195 -5.29 16.86 -5.04
N SER A 196 -4.83 17.82 -4.25
CA SER A 196 -5.12 19.26 -4.42
C SER A 196 -4.25 19.88 -5.51
N SER A 197 -3.00 19.43 -5.67
CA SER A 197 -2.16 19.75 -6.85
C SER A 197 -2.57 18.99 -8.11
N LEU A 198 -3.40 17.93 -8.01
CA LEU A 198 -4.06 17.26 -9.14
C LEU A 198 -5.49 17.79 -9.40
N LYS A 199 -5.94 18.79 -8.63
CA LYS A 199 -7.04 19.68 -9.03
C LYS A 199 -6.49 20.89 -9.79
N ASP A 200 -5.58 20.63 -10.71
CA ASP A 200 -5.34 21.48 -11.86
C ASP A 200 -4.79 20.57 -12.99
N ASP A 201 -5.62 20.38 -14.02
CA ASP A 201 -5.43 19.62 -15.26
C ASP A 201 -4.76 18.22 -15.22
N GLY A 202 -5.44 17.24 -14.61
CA GLY A 202 -5.33 15.85 -15.05
C GLY A 202 -6.13 15.62 -16.36
N PRO A 203 -5.74 14.67 -17.25
CA PRO A 203 -6.31 14.55 -18.60
C PRO A 203 -7.82 14.41 -18.53
N LYS A 204 -8.54 15.46 -18.96
CA LYS A 204 -9.94 15.31 -19.36
C LYS A 204 -9.91 14.26 -20.47
N LEU A 205 -10.73 13.20 -20.37
CA LEU A 205 -10.98 12.39 -21.56
C LEU A 205 -11.32 13.38 -22.68
N PRO A 206 -10.65 13.31 -23.83
CA PRO A 206 -10.93 14.25 -24.89
C PRO A 206 -12.41 14.13 -25.20
N SER A 207 -13.10 15.26 -25.15
CA SER A 207 -14.53 15.28 -25.45
C SER A 207 -14.68 14.71 -26.85
N SER A 208 -15.65 13.83 -27.08
CA SER A 208 -15.90 13.22 -28.41
C SER A 208 -15.94 14.27 -29.52
N ALA A 209 -16.45 15.47 -29.21
CA ALA A 209 -16.47 16.61 -30.11
C ALA A 209 -15.07 17.18 -30.43
N GLU A 210 -14.13 17.18 -29.48
CA GLU A 210 -12.74 17.65 -29.68
C GLU A 210 -11.93 16.66 -30.51
N VAL A 211 -12.15 15.36 -30.31
CA VAL A 211 -11.52 14.30 -31.13
C VAL A 211 -11.97 14.42 -32.59
N LEU A 212 -13.27 14.62 -32.83
CA LEU A 212 -13.80 14.80 -34.19
C LEU A 212 -13.30 16.08 -34.84
N ALA A 213 -13.30 17.21 -34.12
CA ALA A 213 -12.79 18.47 -34.67
C ALA A 213 -11.31 18.35 -35.08
N ALA A 214 -10.49 17.70 -34.25
CA ALA A 214 -9.08 17.49 -34.54
C ALA A 214 -8.82 16.50 -35.70
N LEU A 215 -9.73 15.53 -35.92
CA LEU A 215 -9.67 14.64 -37.08
C LEU A 215 -10.11 15.34 -38.37
N GLN A 216 -11.14 16.17 -38.30
CA GLN A 216 -11.62 16.99 -39.43
C GLN A 216 -10.61 18.06 -39.87
N GLU A 217 -9.74 18.53 -38.97
CA GLU A 217 -8.61 19.42 -39.31
C GLU A 217 -7.49 18.71 -40.11
N VAL A 218 -7.43 17.38 -40.12
CA VAL A 218 -6.41 16.63 -40.85
C VAL A 218 -6.87 16.39 -42.29
N GLU A 219 -6.35 17.19 -43.22
CA GLU A 219 -6.73 17.09 -44.64
C GLU A 219 -6.34 15.73 -45.29
N GLY A 220 -7.35 15.11 -45.92
CA GLY A 220 -7.19 13.94 -46.79
C GLY A 220 -7.12 12.58 -46.09
N LEU A 221 -7.80 12.41 -44.96
CA LEU A 221 -8.16 11.08 -44.42
C LEU A 221 -9.39 10.55 -45.17
N ASP A 222 -9.44 9.25 -45.42
CA ASP A 222 -10.65 8.59 -45.90
C ASP A 222 -11.66 8.39 -44.75
N GLU A 223 -12.96 8.38 -45.08
CA GLU A 223 -14.06 8.33 -44.10
C GLU A 223 -13.98 7.08 -43.20
N ASP A 224 -13.53 5.95 -43.75
CA ASP A 224 -13.37 4.69 -43.01
C ASP A 224 -12.20 4.76 -42.00
N THR A 225 -11.06 5.30 -42.42
CA THR A 225 -9.89 5.55 -41.56
C THR A 225 -10.19 6.58 -40.47
N GLU A 226 -11.02 7.59 -40.74
CA GLU A 226 -11.45 8.57 -39.75
C GLU A 226 -12.25 7.91 -38.61
N LEU A 227 -13.18 7.01 -38.93
CA LEU A 227 -13.97 6.28 -37.94
C LEU A 227 -13.11 5.36 -37.07
N GLU A 228 -12.15 4.64 -37.66
CA GLU A 228 -11.24 3.77 -36.92
C GLU A 228 -10.32 4.57 -35.97
N LEU A 229 -9.82 5.72 -36.43
CA LEU A 229 -9.02 6.61 -35.60
C LEU A 229 -9.86 7.26 -34.49
N TYR A 230 -11.11 7.62 -34.77
CA TYR A 230 -12.02 8.17 -33.77
C TYR A 230 -12.26 7.20 -32.61
N ASP A 231 -12.48 5.91 -32.87
CA ASP A 231 -12.64 4.89 -31.82
C ASP A 231 -11.35 4.71 -31.00
N ILE A 232 -10.19 4.69 -31.66
CA ILE A 232 -8.88 4.53 -31.02
C ILE A 232 -8.51 5.73 -30.13
N LEU A 233 -8.81 6.95 -30.58
CA LEU A 233 -8.50 8.19 -29.87
C LEU A 233 -9.48 8.46 -28.73
N THR A 234 -10.76 8.14 -28.92
CA THR A 234 -11.78 8.21 -27.85
C THR A 234 -11.50 7.18 -26.76
N SER A 235 -11.00 6.00 -27.13
CA SER A 235 -10.61 4.94 -26.19
C SER A 235 -9.32 5.23 -25.42
N ASN A 236 -8.49 6.20 -25.85
CA ASN A 236 -7.19 6.46 -25.21
C ASN A 236 -6.79 7.94 -25.24
N ALA A 237 -7.07 8.63 -24.13
CA ALA A 237 -6.72 10.05 -23.95
C ALA A 237 -5.24 10.37 -24.19
N ARG A 238 -4.32 9.47 -23.84
CA ARG A 238 -2.87 9.70 -24.06
C ARG A 238 -2.51 9.68 -25.54
N LYS A 239 -3.22 8.90 -26.37
CA LYS A 239 -3.00 8.89 -27.82
C LYS A 239 -3.47 10.22 -28.44
N PHE A 240 -4.59 10.75 -27.97
CA PHE A 240 -5.06 12.06 -28.39
C PHE A 240 -4.11 13.20 -27.97
N GLU A 241 -3.61 13.19 -26.73
CA GLU A 241 -2.59 14.15 -26.28
C GLU A 241 -1.31 14.06 -27.14
N SER A 242 -0.87 12.84 -27.45
CA SER A 242 0.29 12.61 -28.30
C SER A 242 0.08 13.13 -29.73
N MET A 243 -1.14 13.08 -30.26
CA MET A 243 -1.50 13.66 -31.55
C MET A 243 -1.46 15.20 -31.50
N MET A 244 -2.05 15.81 -30.47
CA MET A 244 -2.09 17.26 -30.32
C MET A 244 -0.69 17.87 -30.11
N ALA A 245 0.21 17.13 -29.46
CA ALA A 245 1.61 17.52 -29.28
C ALA A 245 2.44 17.53 -30.58
N LEU A 246 1.94 16.93 -31.67
CA LEU A 246 2.63 16.92 -32.96
C LEU A 246 2.20 18.10 -33.84
N PRO A 247 3.13 18.66 -34.66
CA PRO A 247 2.80 19.59 -35.74
C PRO A 247 1.79 18.97 -36.72
N MET A 248 0.87 19.78 -37.25
CA MET A 248 -0.24 19.32 -38.12
C MET A 248 0.25 18.45 -39.29
N GLU A 249 1.41 18.76 -39.86
CA GLU A 249 2.01 18.06 -41.00
C GLU A 249 2.43 16.62 -40.66
N ARG A 250 2.59 16.30 -39.36
CA ARG A 250 3.04 14.98 -38.88
C ARG A 250 1.91 14.16 -38.27
N ARG A 251 0.76 14.78 -37.94
CA ARG A 251 -0.40 14.11 -37.32
C ARG A 251 -0.94 12.98 -38.20
N LYS A 252 -1.17 13.24 -39.49
CA LYS A 252 -1.65 12.23 -40.46
C LYS A 252 -0.77 10.99 -40.49
N ARG A 253 0.54 11.17 -40.65
CA ARG A 253 1.50 10.06 -40.72
C ARG A 253 1.55 9.25 -39.42
N TRP A 254 1.47 9.94 -38.28
CA TRP A 254 1.47 9.29 -36.97
C TRP A 254 0.18 8.51 -36.71
N LEU A 255 -0.97 9.03 -37.12
CA LEU A 255 -2.27 8.36 -37.04
C LEU A 255 -2.31 7.09 -37.90
N MET A 256 -1.80 7.16 -39.14
CA MET A 256 -1.67 5.97 -40.00
C MET A 256 -0.75 4.88 -39.40
N MET A 257 0.21 5.26 -38.55
CA MET A 257 1.03 4.29 -37.81
C MET A 257 0.28 3.62 -36.65
N GLN A 258 -0.79 4.24 -36.11
CA GLN A 258 -1.59 3.64 -35.06
C GLN A 258 -2.52 2.53 -35.59
N LEU A 259 -2.92 2.61 -36.87
CA LEU A 259 -3.73 1.60 -37.54
C LEU A 259 -2.93 0.39 -38.04
N ARG A 260 -1.59 0.51 -38.10
CA ARG A 260 -0.69 -0.55 -38.62
C ARG A 260 -0.28 -1.58 -37.55
N LYS A 261 -1.09 -1.78 -36.51
CA LYS A 261 -0.79 -2.67 -35.38
C LYS A 261 -1.73 -3.86 -35.31
#